data_AF-A0A9J6QE58-F1
#
_entry.id   AF-A0A9J6QE58-F1
#
_cell.length_a   1.000
_cell.length_b   1.000
_cell.length_c   1.000
_cell.angle_alpha   90.00
_cell.angle_beta   90.00
_cell.angle_gamma   90.00
#
_symmetry.space_group_name_H-M   'P 1'
#
loop_
_entity.id
_entity.type
_entity.pdbx_description
1 polymer ?
#
loop_
_entity_poly.entity_id
_entity_poly.type
_entity_poly.pdbx_seq_one_letter_code
_entity_poly.pdbx_strand_id
1 'polypeptide(L)'
;MSNEKGCKFCQRYGLPVLPVRPAIMEKGDRLPTLPGSITVPVTAEGGADYTARLLRQGFLYIWAERSQRWLHYYVTGDGYFYPLPEDGVVPPRVESGDIKPCITQSDELATASLVTLPVKPAGILNGVYWFAWSEESWTPLVRKQHEDAAWQRQYMQKFDMDAWLTNHSGQQALPFSQLVDCVAEYSSVLRNSTLKAWTPSPLKAVSNHSAADLQQAADNLNAGNGAILMLSDPVGVATEISALARYRMQQAIATNPVLSRGIALQTMLGSVELSMRNHFYLSAEAGDEKYERQMRYGGDTPAGPRFPAPDMADRMHVLNEASRKDRIDEAWQTGYEKYIDRAKTQAFSQTLKDWLTEYDNSSVIPITRMYLAWLQGPVMTNYFVQHFDPTCAHSGGRYIQTVTKVLAGMNDKGGVITHIDQQLNQAPLTPENFLQRAAFFNHDGWIAEMNAQLKSSGPDWWLGISWDRLADGAKEYIRLRPGYF
;
A
#
# COMPACT_ATOMS: atom_id res chain seq x y z
N MET A 1 -1.98 -41.91 -4.53
CA MET A 1 -3.09 -42.25 -3.63
C MET A 1 -3.89 -40.99 -3.40
N SER A 2 -4.96 -40.82 -4.19
CA SER A 2 -5.94 -39.74 -4.08
C SER A 2 -6.73 -39.93 -2.80
N ASN A 3 -6.59 -39.00 -1.84
CA ASN A 3 -7.49 -38.96 -0.69
C ASN A 3 -8.86 -38.51 -1.23
N GLU A 4 -9.74 -39.46 -1.58
CA GLU A 4 -11.12 -39.23 -2.07
C GLU A 4 -11.99 -38.41 -1.12
N LYS A 5 -11.51 -38.08 0.07
CA LYS A 5 -12.22 -37.24 1.03
C LYS A 5 -11.65 -35.83 1.17
N GLY A 6 -10.53 -35.46 0.55
CA GLY A 6 -9.95 -34.12 0.72
C GLY A 6 -9.43 -33.83 2.14
N CYS A 7 -8.59 -32.81 2.31
CA CYS A 7 -8.07 -32.40 3.63
C CYS A 7 -8.99 -31.37 4.31
N LYS A 8 -8.70 -30.99 5.57
CA LYS A 8 -9.45 -29.96 6.33
C LYS A 8 -9.55 -28.60 5.60
N PHE A 9 -8.66 -28.35 4.65
CA PHE A 9 -8.70 -27.16 3.80
C PHE A 9 -9.89 -27.21 2.82
N CYS A 10 -10.16 -28.40 2.27
CA CYS A 10 -11.10 -28.60 1.17
C CYS A 10 -12.48 -29.07 1.65
N GLN A 11 -12.54 -29.84 2.74
CA GLN A 11 -13.81 -30.23 3.35
C GLN A 11 -14.41 -29.07 4.15
N ARG A 12 -15.62 -28.65 3.78
CA ARG A 12 -16.37 -27.58 4.44
C ARG A 12 -17.81 -28.02 4.66
N TYR A 13 -18.44 -27.47 5.70
CA TYR A 13 -19.84 -27.73 6.03
C TYR A 13 -20.47 -26.49 6.66
N GLY A 14 -21.74 -26.24 6.35
CA GLY A 14 -22.51 -25.14 6.89
C GLY A 14 -22.79 -24.05 5.85
N LEU A 15 -23.11 -22.84 6.33
CA LEU A 15 -23.49 -21.73 5.48
C LEU A 15 -22.24 -21.16 4.78
N PRO A 16 -22.17 -21.19 3.43
CA PRO A 16 -21.07 -20.59 2.71
C PRO A 16 -21.20 -19.08 2.68
N VAL A 17 -20.09 -18.42 3.00
CA VAL A 17 -19.92 -16.98 2.88
C VAL A 17 -18.68 -16.73 2.02
N LEU A 18 -18.79 -15.81 1.06
CA LEU A 18 -17.66 -15.26 0.32
C LEU A 18 -17.37 -13.85 0.85
N PRO A 19 -16.36 -13.71 1.73
CA PRO A 19 -15.86 -12.41 2.13
C PRO A 19 -15.20 -11.70 0.94
N VAL A 20 -15.61 -10.46 0.70
CA VAL A 20 -15.10 -9.56 -0.33
C VAL A 20 -14.79 -8.20 0.30
N ARG A 21 -14.13 -7.32 -0.44
CA ARG A 21 -13.82 -5.95 -0.01
C ARG A 21 -14.23 -4.92 -1.07
N PRO A 22 -14.50 -3.67 -0.67
CA PRO A 22 -14.60 -2.58 -1.61
C PRO A 22 -13.24 -2.34 -2.25
N ALA A 23 -13.26 -2.01 -3.53
CA ALA A 23 -12.11 -1.74 -4.36
C ALA A 23 -12.44 -0.65 -5.38
N ILE A 24 -11.41 -0.13 -6.04
CA ILE A 24 -11.55 0.90 -7.07
C ILE A 24 -11.48 0.27 -8.47
N MET A 25 -12.25 0.84 -9.40
CA MET A 25 -12.07 0.69 -10.84
C MET A 25 -11.98 2.06 -11.51
N GLU A 26 -11.48 2.09 -12.74
CA GLU A 26 -11.54 3.29 -13.56
C GLU A 26 -13.00 3.56 -13.96
N LYS A 27 -13.42 4.83 -13.89
CA LYS A 27 -14.77 5.22 -14.31
C LYS A 27 -14.98 4.91 -15.79
N GLY A 28 -16.03 4.16 -16.10
CA GLY A 28 -16.32 3.67 -17.44
C GLY A 28 -15.67 2.34 -17.80
N ASP A 29 -14.93 1.71 -16.87
CA ASP A 29 -14.62 0.29 -16.97
C ASP A 29 -15.92 -0.53 -16.99
N ARG A 30 -15.88 -1.72 -17.61
CA ARG A 30 -17.03 -2.62 -17.74
C ARG A 30 -17.22 -3.51 -16.52
N LEU A 31 -16.30 -3.46 -15.55
CA LEU A 31 -16.43 -4.23 -14.32
C LEU A 31 -17.76 -3.94 -13.60
N PRO A 32 -18.28 -4.90 -12.83
CA PRO A 32 -19.52 -4.68 -12.10
C PRO A 32 -19.36 -3.56 -11.08
N THR A 33 -20.26 -2.58 -11.12
CA THR A 33 -20.28 -1.51 -10.13
C THR A 33 -20.79 -2.04 -8.80
N LEU A 34 -20.25 -1.53 -7.71
CA LEU A 34 -20.70 -1.89 -6.37
C LEU A 34 -22.22 -1.61 -6.22
N PRO A 35 -23.04 -2.59 -5.83
CA PRO A 35 -24.47 -2.40 -5.70
C PRO A 35 -24.83 -1.31 -4.69
N GLY A 36 -25.88 -0.52 -4.95
CA GLY A 36 -26.28 0.59 -4.09
C GLY A 36 -26.74 0.21 -2.68
N SER A 37 -26.99 -1.08 -2.42
CA SER A 37 -27.24 -1.63 -1.08
C SER A 37 -25.98 -1.74 -0.22
N ILE A 38 -24.79 -1.71 -0.84
CA ILE A 38 -23.49 -1.71 -0.18
C ILE A 38 -23.06 -0.26 0.05
N THR A 39 -22.78 0.09 1.31
CA THR A 39 -22.37 1.44 1.68
C THR A 39 -20.86 1.54 1.80
N VAL A 40 -20.27 2.55 1.17
CA VAL A 40 -18.87 2.95 1.31
C VAL A 40 -18.79 4.37 1.87
N PRO A 41 -17.81 4.67 2.75
CA PRO A 41 -17.81 5.92 3.53
C PRO A 41 -17.45 7.17 2.71
N VAL A 42 -16.83 7.01 1.54
CA VAL A 42 -16.35 8.11 0.70
C VAL A 42 -17.02 8.00 -0.67
N THR A 43 -17.52 9.12 -1.21
CA THR A 43 -18.09 9.15 -2.56
C THR A 43 -16.98 9.00 -3.60
N ALA A 44 -17.20 8.21 -4.65
CA ALA A 44 -16.25 8.05 -5.74
C ALA A 44 -16.16 9.32 -6.58
N GLU A 45 -14.94 9.74 -6.93
CA GLU A 45 -14.69 10.90 -7.76
C GLU A 45 -13.34 10.83 -8.48
N GLY A 46 -13.03 11.85 -9.28
CA GLY A 46 -11.76 11.93 -10.00
C GLY A 46 -11.52 10.83 -11.02
N GLY A 47 -12.59 10.32 -11.64
CA GLY A 47 -12.50 9.26 -12.64
C GLY A 47 -12.31 7.86 -12.07
N ALA A 48 -12.59 7.68 -10.78
CA ALA A 48 -12.74 6.38 -10.13
C ALA A 48 -14.23 6.03 -9.94
N ASP A 49 -14.53 4.74 -9.88
CA ASP A 49 -15.79 4.17 -9.38
C ASP A 49 -15.49 2.97 -8.46
N TYR A 50 -16.48 2.51 -7.70
CA TYR A 50 -16.32 1.36 -6.81
C TYR A 50 -16.73 0.03 -7.47
N THR A 51 -15.99 -1.02 -7.17
CA THR A 51 -16.28 -2.43 -7.48
C THR A 51 -16.04 -3.28 -6.24
N ALA A 52 -16.55 -4.52 -6.18
CA ALA A 52 -16.14 -5.48 -5.18
C ALA A 52 -14.98 -6.34 -5.69
N ARG A 53 -14.03 -6.67 -4.81
CA ARG A 53 -12.93 -7.59 -5.09
C ARG A 53 -12.75 -8.60 -3.98
N LEU A 54 -12.03 -9.68 -4.27
CA LEU A 54 -11.62 -10.63 -3.24
C LEU A 54 -10.72 -9.97 -2.18
N LEU A 55 -10.77 -10.52 -0.96
CA LEU A 55 -9.88 -10.10 0.11
C LEU A 55 -8.41 -10.29 -0.29
N ARG A 56 -7.56 -9.37 0.18
CA ARG A 56 -6.11 -9.50 0.02
C ARG A 56 -5.58 -10.60 0.95
N GLN A 57 -4.36 -11.06 0.67
CA GLN A 57 -3.65 -11.97 1.57
C GLN A 57 -3.59 -11.39 2.98
N GLY A 58 -3.91 -12.20 3.99
CA GLY A 58 -4.02 -11.74 5.37
C GLY A 58 -4.80 -12.72 6.25
N PHE A 59 -5.43 -12.19 7.29
CA PHE A 59 -6.08 -12.95 8.34
C PHE A 59 -7.53 -12.52 8.45
N LEU A 60 -8.42 -13.50 8.45
CA LEU A 60 -9.85 -13.31 8.65
C LEU A 60 -10.26 -13.92 9.98
N TYR A 61 -10.79 -13.07 10.84
CA TYR A 61 -11.25 -13.36 12.18
C TYR A 61 -12.78 -13.34 12.21
N ILE A 62 -13.39 -14.41 12.71
CA ILE A 62 -14.83 -14.50 12.86
C ILE A 62 -15.16 -14.88 14.30
N TRP A 63 -15.84 -13.99 15.03
CA TRP A 63 -16.33 -14.28 16.36
C TRP A 63 -17.77 -14.79 16.31
N ALA A 64 -17.99 -16.01 16.80
CA ALA A 64 -19.31 -16.61 16.92
C ALA A 64 -19.89 -16.27 18.30
N GLU A 65 -20.72 -15.22 18.36
CA GLU A 65 -21.17 -14.57 19.60
C GLU A 65 -21.78 -15.56 20.60
N ARG A 66 -22.68 -16.42 20.12
CA ARG A 66 -23.39 -17.36 20.98
C ARG A 66 -22.53 -18.48 21.55
N SER A 67 -21.58 -18.96 20.78
CA SER A 67 -20.70 -20.04 21.22
C SER A 67 -19.45 -19.53 21.94
N GLN A 68 -19.19 -18.22 21.87
CA GLN A 68 -18.00 -17.53 22.33
C GLN A 68 -16.71 -18.21 21.82
N ARG A 69 -16.66 -18.41 20.49
CA ARG A 69 -15.55 -19.10 19.83
C ARG A 69 -15.11 -18.32 18.61
N TRP A 70 -13.83 -18.46 18.31
CA TRP A 70 -13.24 -17.92 17.11
C TRP A 70 -13.24 -18.95 15.98
N LEU A 71 -13.56 -18.50 14.77
CA LEU A 71 -13.23 -19.18 13.53
C LEU A 71 -12.20 -18.32 12.81
N HIS A 72 -11.03 -18.90 12.56
CA HIS A 72 -9.91 -18.20 11.97
C HIS A 72 -9.61 -18.74 10.59
N TYR A 73 -9.30 -17.83 9.67
CA TYR A 73 -8.86 -18.19 8.34
C TYR A 73 -7.64 -17.36 7.94
N TYR A 74 -6.69 -18.00 7.28
CA TYR A 74 -5.67 -17.30 6.52
C TYR A 74 -6.13 -17.17 5.07
N VAL A 75 -6.18 -15.94 4.57
CA VAL A 75 -6.48 -15.63 3.17
C VAL A 75 -5.17 -15.73 2.39
N THR A 76 -5.11 -16.62 1.41
CA THR A 76 -3.91 -16.78 0.56
C THR A 76 -3.90 -15.74 -0.57
N GLY A 77 -2.72 -15.53 -1.18
CA GLY A 77 -2.59 -14.67 -2.36
C GLY A 77 -3.40 -15.14 -3.58
N ASP A 78 -3.76 -16.43 -3.62
CA ASP A 78 -4.61 -17.04 -4.66
C ASP A 78 -6.12 -16.93 -4.35
N GLY A 79 -6.50 -16.25 -3.27
CA GLY A 79 -7.90 -16.06 -2.87
C GLY A 79 -8.57 -17.34 -2.38
N TYR A 80 -7.82 -18.17 -1.62
CA TYR A 80 -8.36 -19.29 -0.86
C TYR A 80 -8.32 -18.99 0.64
N PHE A 81 -9.22 -19.62 1.39
CA PHE A 81 -9.31 -19.50 2.84
C PHE A 81 -8.80 -20.77 3.51
N TYR A 82 -7.64 -20.69 4.17
CA TYR A 82 -7.09 -21.79 4.99
C TYR A 82 -7.69 -21.72 6.41
N PRO A 83 -8.40 -22.75 6.91
CA PRO A 83 -8.90 -22.73 8.28
C PRO A 83 -7.75 -22.91 9.27
N LEU A 84 -7.64 -22.00 10.22
CA LEU A 84 -6.61 -22.05 11.26
C LEU A 84 -7.17 -22.67 12.55
N PRO A 85 -6.33 -23.26 13.41
CA PRO A 85 -6.73 -23.65 14.75
C PRO A 85 -7.20 -22.45 15.56
N GLU A 86 -7.89 -22.68 16.68
CA GLU A 86 -8.40 -21.60 17.52
C GLU A 86 -7.30 -20.68 18.06
N ASP A 87 -6.05 -21.11 18.19
CA ASP A 87 -4.93 -20.24 18.57
C ASP A 87 -4.53 -19.23 17.47
N GLY A 88 -5.01 -19.43 16.23
CA GLY A 88 -4.77 -18.54 15.09
C GLY A 88 -3.38 -18.71 14.47
N VAL A 89 -2.61 -19.73 14.86
CA VAL A 89 -1.24 -19.93 14.35
C VAL A 89 -1.30 -20.36 12.88
N VAL A 90 -0.63 -19.59 12.02
CA VAL A 90 -0.47 -19.93 10.60
C VAL A 90 0.71 -20.89 10.45
N PRO A 91 0.51 -22.08 9.86
CA PRO A 91 1.63 -22.95 9.55
C PRO A 91 2.57 -22.25 8.54
N PRO A 92 3.91 -22.25 8.74
CA PRO A 92 4.84 -21.52 7.87
C PRO A 92 4.70 -21.86 6.37
N ARG A 93 4.36 -23.12 6.06
CA ARG A 93 4.13 -23.59 4.70
C ARG A 93 2.85 -23.05 4.04
N VAL A 94 1.87 -22.59 4.83
CA VAL A 94 0.68 -21.89 4.31
C VAL A 94 1.05 -20.45 3.98
N GLU A 95 1.82 -19.79 4.85
CA GLU A 95 2.28 -18.42 4.66
C GLU A 95 3.22 -18.28 3.46
N SER A 96 4.12 -19.25 3.25
CA SER A 96 5.00 -19.31 2.07
C SER A 96 4.27 -19.64 0.76
N GLY A 97 3.01 -20.08 0.83
CA GLY A 97 2.24 -20.52 -0.33
C GLY A 97 2.56 -21.95 -0.82
N ASP A 98 3.37 -22.71 -0.07
CA ASP A 98 3.71 -24.10 -0.40
C ASP A 98 2.52 -25.05 -0.24
N ILE A 99 1.61 -24.75 0.70
CA ILE A 99 0.38 -25.51 0.89
C ILE A 99 -0.69 -24.95 -0.02
N LYS A 100 -0.96 -25.69 -1.09
CA LYS A 100 -2.13 -25.50 -1.95
C LYS A 100 -3.24 -26.48 -1.56
N PRO A 101 -4.51 -26.16 -1.84
CA PRO A 101 -5.59 -27.13 -1.77
C PRO A 101 -5.18 -28.46 -2.40
N CYS A 102 -5.36 -29.56 -1.67
CA CYS A 102 -4.95 -30.88 -2.14
C CYS A 102 -5.92 -31.47 -3.17
N ILE A 103 -7.12 -30.90 -3.30
CA ILE A 103 -8.11 -31.27 -4.31
C ILE A 103 -7.84 -30.47 -5.58
N THR A 104 -7.85 -31.18 -6.71
CA THR A 104 -7.61 -30.62 -8.05
C THR A 104 -8.88 -30.52 -8.89
N GLN A 105 -9.99 -31.14 -8.46
CA GLN A 105 -11.28 -31.01 -9.14
C GLN A 105 -11.82 -29.59 -8.94
N SER A 106 -12.22 -28.91 -10.02
CA SER A 106 -12.47 -27.46 -10.04
C SER A 106 -13.60 -27.02 -9.11
N ASP A 107 -14.70 -27.79 -9.05
CA ASP A 107 -15.87 -27.56 -8.21
C ASP A 107 -15.59 -27.77 -6.71
N GLU A 108 -14.92 -28.86 -6.36
CA GLU A 108 -14.51 -29.13 -4.98
C GLU A 108 -13.42 -28.15 -4.50
N LEU A 109 -12.52 -27.75 -5.40
CA LEU A 109 -11.54 -26.70 -5.15
C LEU A 109 -12.20 -25.33 -4.91
N ALA A 110 -13.30 -25.03 -5.61
CA ALA A 110 -14.02 -23.78 -5.44
C ALA A 110 -14.52 -23.59 -4.00
N THR A 111 -14.85 -24.69 -3.30
CA THR A 111 -15.21 -24.68 -1.87
C THR A 111 -14.13 -24.04 -0.98
N ALA A 112 -12.85 -24.17 -1.33
CA ALA A 112 -11.76 -23.53 -0.60
C ALA A 112 -11.71 -21.99 -0.79
N SER A 113 -12.51 -21.44 -1.70
CA SER A 113 -12.68 -20.00 -1.89
C SER A 113 -13.80 -19.42 -1.02
N LEU A 114 -14.40 -20.24 -0.15
CA LEU A 114 -15.47 -19.86 0.76
C LEU A 114 -15.03 -20.08 2.21
N VAL A 115 -15.60 -19.29 3.11
CA VAL A 115 -15.64 -19.64 4.53
C VAL A 115 -17.00 -20.24 4.85
N THR A 116 -17.04 -21.10 5.86
CA THR A 116 -18.31 -21.73 6.29
C THR A 116 -18.62 -21.45 7.74
N LEU A 117 -19.86 -21.06 8.00
CA LEU A 117 -20.41 -20.87 9.33
C LEU A 117 -21.20 -22.12 9.75
N PRO A 118 -20.97 -22.69 10.95
CA PRO A 118 -21.67 -23.87 11.41
C PRO A 118 -23.18 -23.64 11.51
N VAL A 119 -23.96 -24.39 10.72
CA VAL A 119 -25.43 -24.37 10.79
C VAL A 119 -25.90 -25.25 11.94
N LYS A 120 -26.80 -24.72 12.78
CA LYS A 120 -27.41 -25.45 13.89
C LYS A 120 -28.62 -26.27 13.42
N PRO A 121 -28.97 -27.34 14.15
CA PRO A 121 -30.20 -28.08 13.89
C PRO A 121 -31.44 -27.18 13.95
N ALA A 122 -32.49 -27.57 13.23
CA ALA A 122 -33.76 -26.85 13.21
C ALA A 122 -34.29 -26.59 14.63
N GLY A 123 -34.81 -25.38 14.87
CA GLY A 123 -35.31 -24.93 16.17
C GLY A 123 -34.23 -24.36 17.10
N ILE A 124 -32.94 -24.49 16.75
CA ILE A 124 -31.86 -23.82 17.45
C ILE A 124 -31.38 -22.67 16.57
N LEU A 125 -31.44 -21.46 17.14
CA LEU A 125 -30.94 -20.26 16.49
C LEU A 125 -29.40 -20.40 16.23
N ASN A 126 -28.92 -19.91 15.09
CA ASN A 126 -27.50 -19.88 14.67
C ASN A 126 -26.74 -18.70 15.30
N GLY A 127 -27.27 -17.49 15.13
CA GLY A 127 -26.88 -16.30 15.88
C GLY A 127 -26.08 -15.29 15.06
N VAL A 128 -25.45 -14.36 15.77
CA VAL A 128 -24.64 -13.31 15.16
C VAL A 128 -23.18 -13.75 15.08
N TYR A 129 -22.58 -13.49 13.92
CA TYR A 129 -21.16 -13.64 13.65
C TYR A 129 -20.56 -12.26 13.36
N TRP A 130 -19.39 -11.99 13.91
CA TRP A 130 -18.68 -10.73 13.71
C TRP A 130 -17.41 -10.99 12.91
N PHE A 131 -17.27 -10.34 11.77
CA PHE A 131 -16.16 -10.54 10.84
C PHE A 131 -15.18 -9.37 10.88
N ALA A 132 -13.89 -9.66 10.90
CA ALA A 132 -12.83 -8.68 10.71
C ALA A 132 -11.72 -9.27 9.85
N TRP A 133 -11.25 -8.51 8.86
CA TRP A 133 -10.08 -8.87 8.06
C TRP A 133 -8.93 -7.93 8.41
N SER A 134 -7.71 -8.47 8.49
CA SER A 134 -6.49 -7.75 8.82
C SER A 134 -5.35 -8.25 7.93
N GLU A 135 -4.50 -7.35 7.43
CA GLU A 135 -3.26 -7.74 6.74
C GLU A 135 -2.18 -8.29 7.69
N GLU A 136 -2.39 -8.14 9.00
CA GLU A 136 -1.48 -8.54 10.07
C GLU A 136 -2.15 -9.52 11.03
N SER A 137 -1.34 -10.42 11.59
CA SER A 137 -1.79 -11.33 12.64
C SER A 137 -2.10 -10.55 13.93
N TRP A 138 -3.29 -10.77 14.48
CA TRP A 138 -3.64 -10.20 15.78
C TRP A 138 -2.84 -10.87 16.89
N THR A 139 -2.25 -10.04 17.76
CA THR A 139 -1.67 -10.50 19.00
C THR A 139 -2.78 -10.99 19.95
N PRO A 140 -2.44 -11.77 21.00
CA PRO A 140 -3.41 -12.14 22.02
C PRO A 140 -4.10 -10.93 22.66
N LEU A 141 -3.41 -9.79 22.78
CA LEU A 141 -3.98 -8.55 23.32
C LEU A 141 -5.07 -8.00 22.41
N VAL A 142 -4.75 -7.79 21.12
CA VAL A 142 -5.70 -7.26 20.13
C VAL A 142 -6.91 -8.19 20.03
N ARG A 143 -6.68 -9.50 19.93
CA ARG A 143 -7.75 -10.49 19.83
C ARG A 143 -8.70 -10.44 21.03
N LYS A 144 -8.16 -10.29 22.25
CA LYS A 144 -8.97 -10.20 23.47
C LYS A 144 -9.84 -8.94 23.49
N GLN A 145 -9.37 -7.82 22.92
CA GLN A 145 -10.20 -6.61 22.79
C GLN A 145 -11.43 -6.87 21.92
N HIS A 146 -11.28 -7.66 20.84
CA HIS A 146 -12.40 -8.04 19.97
C HIS A 146 -13.35 -9.08 20.57
N GLU A 147 -13.15 -9.55 21.80
CA GLU A 147 -14.15 -10.33 22.54
C GLU A 147 -15.17 -9.43 23.26
N ASP A 148 -14.86 -8.14 23.42
CA ASP A 148 -15.78 -7.14 23.97
C ASP A 148 -16.86 -6.73 22.97
N ALA A 149 -18.11 -6.68 23.44
CA ALA A 149 -19.27 -6.42 22.59
C ALA A 149 -19.35 -4.98 22.06
N ALA A 150 -18.79 -3.99 22.77
CA ALA A 150 -18.72 -2.62 22.25
C ALA A 150 -17.65 -2.52 21.15
N TRP A 151 -16.51 -3.18 21.34
CA TRP A 151 -15.44 -3.26 20.35
C TRP A 151 -15.92 -3.94 19.06
N GLN A 152 -16.61 -5.07 19.17
CA GLN A 152 -17.21 -5.78 18.03
C GLN A 152 -18.14 -4.88 17.21
N ARG A 153 -19.06 -4.16 17.88
CA ARG A 153 -20.01 -3.26 17.21
C ARG A 153 -19.34 -2.11 16.47
N GLN A 154 -18.19 -1.65 16.98
CA GLN A 154 -17.47 -0.52 16.40
C GLN A 154 -16.59 -0.93 15.23
N TYR A 155 -15.93 -2.10 15.31
CA TYR A 155 -14.82 -2.45 14.44
C TYR A 155 -15.06 -3.66 13.54
N MET A 156 -16.03 -4.52 13.88
CA MET A 156 -16.31 -5.75 13.12
C MET A 156 -17.59 -5.64 12.30
N GLN A 157 -17.62 -6.35 11.17
CA GLN A 157 -18.81 -6.47 10.34
C GLN A 157 -19.78 -7.48 10.94
N LYS A 158 -20.95 -7.01 11.37
CA LYS A 158 -22.03 -7.85 11.87
C LYS A 158 -22.64 -8.68 10.74
N PHE A 159 -22.84 -9.98 10.99
CA PHE A 159 -23.63 -10.86 10.15
C PHE A 159 -24.61 -11.66 11.02
N ASP A 160 -25.90 -11.35 10.90
CA ASP A 160 -26.96 -12.08 11.59
C ASP A 160 -27.39 -13.27 10.74
N MET A 161 -26.94 -14.46 11.12
CA MET A 161 -27.17 -15.68 10.33
C MET A 161 -28.63 -16.12 10.37
N ASP A 162 -29.35 -15.87 11.47
CA ASP A 162 -30.75 -16.25 11.58
C ASP A 162 -31.64 -15.35 10.71
N ALA A 163 -31.36 -14.04 10.68
CA ALA A 163 -32.00 -13.13 9.75
C ALA A 163 -31.70 -13.52 8.29
N TRP A 164 -30.42 -13.80 7.98
CA TRP A 164 -30.00 -14.18 6.64
C TRP A 164 -30.72 -15.43 6.12
N LEU A 165 -30.78 -16.50 6.93
CA LEU A 165 -31.46 -17.75 6.55
C LEU A 165 -32.98 -17.60 6.40
N THR A 166 -33.58 -16.57 7.00
CA THR A 166 -35.03 -16.34 6.94
C THR A 166 -35.45 -15.54 5.72
N ASN A 167 -34.69 -14.49 5.37
CA ASN A 167 -35.11 -13.51 4.36
C ASN A 167 -33.95 -12.89 3.56
N HIS A 168 -32.75 -13.46 3.63
CA HIS A 168 -31.53 -12.95 2.99
C HIS A 168 -31.24 -11.48 3.34
N SER A 169 -31.59 -11.06 4.55
CA SER A 169 -31.29 -9.73 5.09
C SER A 169 -29.99 -9.75 5.88
N GLY A 170 -29.09 -8.83 5.57
CA GLY A 170 -27.84 -8.66 6.28
C GLY A 170 -27.20 -7.31 5.95
N GLN A 171 -26.52 -6.73 6.93
CA GLN A 171 -25.72 -5.53 6.71
C GLN A 171 -24.55 -5.88 5.78
N GLN A 172 -24.35 -5.08 4.72
CA GLN A 172 -23.20 -5.24 3.82
C GLN A 172 -23.12 -6.64 3.19
N ALA A 173 -24.26 -7.32 3.03
CA ALA A 173 -24.35 -8.67 2.51
C ALA A 173 -25.24 -8.74 1.26
N LEU A 174 -24.89 -9.62 0.32
CA LEU A 174 -25.62 -9.85 -0.93
C LEU A 174 -25.86 -11.35 -1.14
N PRO A 175 -26.99 -11.74 -1.76
CA PRO A 175 -27.21 -13.12 -2.16
C PRO A 175 -26.10 -13.61 -3.10
N PHE A 176 -25.71 -14.89 -2.96
CA PHE A 176 -24.66 -15.46 -3.79
C PHE A 176 -24.95 -15.40 -5.29
N SER A 177 -26.23 -15.39 -5.68
CA SER A 177 -26.67 -15.25 -7.07
C SER A 177 -26.17 -13.98 -7.76
N GLN A 178 -25.72 -12.96 -7.01
CA GLN A 178 -25.14 -11.73 -7.54
C GLN A 178 -23.62 -11.83 -7.78
N LEU A 179 -23.00 -13.01 -7.65
CA LEU A 179 -21.54 -13.19 -7.73
C LEU A 179 -20.91 -12.52 -8.95
N VAL A 180 -21.43 -12.81 -10.15
CA VAL A 180 -20.86 -12.33 -11.43
C VAL A 180 -21.14 -10.86 -11.69
N ASP A 181 -22.19 -10.32 -11.05
CA ASP A 181 -22.67 -8.94 -11.19
C ASP A 181 -22.17 -8.03 -10.05
N CYS A 182 -21.38 -8.56 -9.12
CA CYS A 182 -20.82 -7.80 -8.00
C CYS A 182 -19.30 -7.95 -7.87
N VAL A 183 -18.76 -9.16 -8.05
CA VAL A 183 -17.35 -9.45 -7.73
C VAL A 183 -16.51 -9.44 -9.01
N ALA A 184 -15.57 -8.49 -9.11
CA ALA A 184 -14.77 -8.27 -10.32
C ALA A 184 -14.04 -9.54 -10.78
N GLU A 185 -13.42 -10.29 -9.87
CA GLU A 185 -12.69 -11.52 -10.18
C GLU A 185 -13.57 -12.60 -10.83
N TYR A 186 -14.88 -12.62 -10.57
CA TYR A 186 -15.80 -13.61 -11.12
C TYR A 186 -16.63 -13.08 -12.29
N SER A 187 -16.41 -11.84 -12.70
CA SER A 187 -17.11 -11.24 -13.83
C SER A 187 -16.52 -11.65 -15.17
N SER A 188 -17.37 -11.98 -16.14
CA SER A 188 -16.96 -12.40 -17.49
C SER A 188 -16.21 -11.31 -18.26
N VAL A 189 -16.43 -10.04 -17.90
CA VAL A 189 -15.85 -8.86 -18.56
C VAL A 189 -14.49 -8.45 -17.99
N LEU A 190 -14.01 -9.09 -16.91
CA LEU A 190 -12.70 -8.80 -16.30
C LEU A 190 -11.55 -8.83 -17.31
N ARG A 191 -11.62 -9.72 -18.31
CA ARG A 191 -10.60 -9.83 -19.37
C ARG A 191 -10.43 -8.56 -20.21
N ASN A 192 -11.47 -7.71 -20.26
CA ASN A 192 -11.49 -6.47 -21.01
C ASN A 192 -11.23 -5.23 -20.13
N SER A 193 -11.04 -5.42 -18.83
CA SER A 193 -10.81 -4.33 -17.86
C SER A 193 -9.35 -3.87 -17.88
N THR A 194 -9.12 -2.59 -17.55
CA THR A 194 -7.77 -2.05 -17.35
C THR A 194 -7.19 -2.42 -15.99
N LEU A 195 -7.99 -2.95 -15.06
CA LEU A 195 -7.63 -3.23 -13.66
C LEU A 195 -6.30 -3.97 -13.52
N LYS A 196 -6.07 -5.01 -14.34
CA LYS A 196 -4.84 -5.81 -14.32
C LYS A 196 -3.58 -4.99 -14.63
N ALA A 197 -3.69 -3.89 -15.36
CA ALA A 197 -2.56 -3.06 -15.76
C ALA A 197 -2.04 -2.17 -14.63
N TRP A 198 -2.83 -1.93 -13.58
CA TRP A 198 -2.49 -0.93 -12.59
C TRP A 198 -2.72 -1.33 -11.14
N THR A 199 -3.58 -2.30 -10.84
CA THR A 199 -3.87 -2.64 -9.45
C THR A 199 -2.65 -3.17 -8.70
N PRO A 200 -2.38 -2.71 -7.47
CA PRO A 200 -1.32 -3.28 -6.63
C PRO A 200 -1.73 -4.61 -5.99
N SER A 201 -3.03 -4.94 -5.97
CA SER A 201 -3.55 -6.17 -5.40
C SER A 201 -3.68 -7.25 -6.47
N PRO A 202 -2.95 -8.39 -6.37
CA PRO A 202 -3.02 -9.45 -7.36
C PRO A 202 -4.45 -9.90 -7.66
N LEU A 203 -4.72 -10.23 -8.92
CA LEU A 203 -5.98 -10.82 -9.34
C LEU A 203 -5.89 -12.34 -9.23
N LYS A 204 -6.92 -12.97 -8.65
CA LYS A 204 -7.04 -14.42 -8.66
C LYS A 204 -7.11 -14.91 -10.10
N ALA A 205 -6.31 -15.93 -10.41
CA ALA A 205 -6.41 -16.62 -11.69
C ALA A 205 -7.74 -17.38 -11.75
N VAL A 206 -8.65 -16.94 -12.61
CA VAL A 206 -9.97 -17.56 -12.82
C VAL A 206 -10.11 -18.10 -14.24
N SER A 207 -10.80 -19.24 -14.37
CA SER A 207 -11.23 -19.81 -15.65
C SER A 207 -12.64 -19.35 -15.99
N ASN A 208 -13.13 -19.67 -17.20
CA ASN A 208 -14.51 -19.39 -17.59
C ASN A 208 -15.55 -20.13 -16.74
N HIS A 209 -15.15 -21.20 -16.05
CA HIS A 209 -16.04 -22.02 -15.23
C HIS A 209 -15.99 -21.63 -13.75
N SER A 210 -14.97 -20.87 -13.30
CA SER A 210 -14.74 -20.60 -11.89
C SER A 210 -15.93 -19.95 -11.15
N ALA A 211 -16.70 -19.10 -11.82
CA ALA A 211 -17.90 -18.51 -11.22
C ALA A 211 -19.02 -19.54 -11.03
N ALA A 212 -19.27 -20.38 -12.04
CA ALA A 212 -20.26 -21.44 -11.98
C ALA A 212 -19.87 -22.53 -10.97
N ASP A 213 -18.58 -22.91 -10.95
CA ASP A 213 -18.03 -23.86 -9.98
C ASP A 213 -18.20 -23.35 -8.55
N LEU A 214 -17.95 -22.06 -8.31
CA LEU A 214 -18.13 -21.45 -6.99
C LEU A 214 -19.60 -21.36 -6.57
N GLN A 215 -20.50 -21.02 -7.50
CA GLN A 215 -21.94 -21.04 -7.25
C GLN A 215 -22.41 -22.44 -6.88
N GLN A 216 -22.00 -23.46 -7.65
CA GLN A 216 -22.33 -24.85 -7.37
C GLN A 216 -21.76 -25.31 -6.02
N ALA A 217 -20.52 -24.93 -5.69
CA ALA A 217 -19.92 -25.22 -4.40
C ALA A 217 -20.72 -24.60 -3.24
N ALA A 218 -21.16 -23.35 -3.38
CA ALA A 218 -22.01 -22.70 -2.39
C ALA A 218 -23.36 -23.43 -2.24
N ASP A 219 -24.01 -23.79 -3.35
CA ASP A 219 -25.29 -24.48 -3.30
C ASP A 219 -25.18 -25.91 -2.73
N ASN A 220 -24.06 -26.59 -2.97
CA ASN A 220 -23.76 -27.89 -2.36
C ASN A 220 -23.58 -27.81 -0.83
N LEU A 221 -23.06 -26.68 -0.32
CA LEU A 221 -22.87 -26.46 1.11
C LEU A 221 -24.16 -26.08 1.82
N ASN A 222 -24.92 -25.14 1.24
CA ASN A 222 -26.23 -24.74 1.74
C ASN A 222 -27.05 -24.09 0.62
N ALA A 223 -27.88 -24.90 -0.04
CA ALA A 223 -28.62 -24.55 -1.25
C ALA A 223 -29.40 -23.24 -1.11
N GLY A 224 -29.12 -22.27 -1.99
CA GLY A 224 -29.83 -20.99 -2.07
C GLY A 224 -29.55 -20.00 -0.92
N ASN A 225 -28.71 -20.37 0.05
CA ASN A 225 -28.47 -19.55 1.25
C ASN A 225 -27.08 -18.90 1.27
N GLY A 226 -26.23 -19.14 0.28
CA GLY A 226 -24.90 -18.52 0.24
C GLY A 226 -24.95 -16.99 0.31
N ALA A 227 -23.95 -16.41 0.98
CA ALA A 227 -23.81 -14.96 1.15
C ALA A 227 -22.49 -14.44 0.55
N ILE A 228 -22.52 -13.25 -0.04
CA ILE A 228 -21.34 -12.44 -0.31
C ILE A 228 -21.31 -11.36 0.78
N LEU A 229 -20.23 -11.26 1.54
CA LEU A 229 -20.13 -10.34 2.67
C LEU A 229 -19.01 -9.32 2.43
N MET A 230 -19.36 -8.04 2.42
CA MET A 230 -18.40 -6.95 2.25
C MET A 230 -17.71 -6.63 3.58
N LEU A 231 -16.38 -6.71 3.59
CA LEU A 231 -15.53 -6.32 4.71
C LEU A 231 -14.75 -5.04 4.36
N SER A 232 -14.54 -4.19 5.35
CA SER A 232 -13.79 -2.94 5.17
C SER A 232 -12.32 -3.22 4.90
N ASP A 233 -11.74 -2.52 3.91
CA ASP A 233 -10.31 -2.54 3.61
C ASP A 233 -9.85 -1.13 3.13
N PRO A 234 -9.79 -0.14 4.03
CA PRO A 234 -9.44 1.23 3.66
C PRO A 234 -8.02 1.35 3.11
N VAL A 235 -7.08 0.50 3.57
CA VAL A 235 -5.70 0.44 3.05
C VAL A 235 -5.69 -0.06 1.61
N GLY A 236 -6.44 -1.11 1.29
CA GLY A 236 -6.58 -1.63 -0.06
C GLY A 236 -7.17 -0.58 -1.01
N VAL A 237 -8.21 0.13 -0.57
CA VAL A 237 -8.82 1.21 -1.36
C VAL A 237 -7.83 2.36 -1.60
N ALA A 238 -7.18 2.88 -0.55
CA ALA A 238 -6.23 3.99 -0.68
C ALA A 238 -5.05 3.67 -1.61
N THR A 239 -4.50 2.46 -1.51
CA THR A 239 -3.40 2.00 -2.38
C THR A 239 -3.85 1.84 -3.83
N GLU A 240 -5.09 1.41 -4.08
CA GLU A 240 -5.68 1.36 -5.42
C GLU A 240 -5.94 2.75 -6.01
N ILE A 241 -6.40 3.73 -5.21
CA ILE A 241 -6.57 5.12 -5.66
C ILE A 241 -5.22 5.68 -6.14
N SER A 242 -4.16 5.52 -5.34
CA SER A 242 -2.79 5.94 -5.69
C SER A 242 -2.32 5.29 -7.00
N ALA A 243 -2.52 3.98 -7.13
CA ALA A 243 -2.11 3.24 -8.31
C ALA A 243 -2.88 3.67 -9.58
N LEU A 244 -4.19 3.91 -9.47
CA LEU A 244 -5.02 4.41 -10.57
C LEU A 244 -4.58 5.82 -11.00
N ALA A 245 -4.31 6.71 -10.04
CA ALA A 245 -3.83 8.07 -10.33
C ALA A 245 -2.53 8.04 -11.14
N ARG A 246 -1.56 7.21 -10.71
CA ARG A 246 -0.28 7.01 -11.43
C ARG A 246 -0.49 6.41 -12.81
N TYR A 247 -1.31 5.37 -12.92
CA TYR A 247 -1.58 4.70 -14.19
C TYR A 247 -2.18 5.66 -15.22
N ARG A 248 -3.20 6.44 -14.82
CA ARG A 248 -3.85 7.39 -15.72
C ARG A 248 -2.91 8.50 -16.18
N MET A 249 -2.04 9.00 -15.31
CA MET A 249 -1.00 9.97 -15.69
C MET A 249 -0.06 9.38 -16.73
N GLN A 250 0.42 8.14 -16.51
CA GLN A 250 1.29 7.44 -17.44
C GLN A 250 0.60 7.22 -18.80
N GLN A 251 -0.67 6.81 -18.81
CA GLN A 251 -1.45 6.62 -20.04
C GLN A 251 -1.68 7.95 -20.77
N ALA A 252 -2.03 9.03 -20.06
CA ALA A 252 -2.27 10.33 -20.67
C ALA A 252 -1.02 10.90 -21.36
N ILE A 253 0.16 10.67 -20.79
CA ILE A 253 1.44 11.03 -21.40
C ILE A 253 1.76 10.09 -22.58
N ALA A 254 1.65 8.77 -22.37
CA ALA A 254 2.06 7.77 -23.37
C ALA A 254 1.21 7.84 -24.65
N THR A 255 -0.08 8.15 -24.52
CA THR A 255 -1.02 8.24 -25.65
C THR A 255 -0.96 9.59 -26.37
N ASN A 256 -0.27 10.59 -25.83
CA ASN A 256 -0.06 11.88 -26.47
C ASN A 256 1.34 11.93 -27.12
N PRO A 257 1.45 11.85 -28.47
CA PRO A 257 2.74 11.78 -29.14
C PRO A 257 3.63 13.02 -28.92
N VAL A 258 3.03 14.20 -28.74
CA VAL A 258 3.77 15.45 -28.50
C VAL A 258 4.39 15.43 -27.12
N LEU A 259 3.63 15.05 -26.09
CA LEU A 259 4.13 14.97 -24.71
C LEU A 259 5.15 13.85 -24.56
N SER A 260 4.83 12.64 -25.03
CA SER A 260 5.72 11.48 -24.95
C SER A 260 7.09 11.78 -25.57
N ARG A 261 7.09 12.28 -26.81
CA ARG A 261 8.33 12.62 -27.51
C ARG A 261 9.06 13.80 -26.85
N GLY A 262 8.34 14.86 -26.49
CA GLY A 262 8.95 16.05 -25.93
C GLY A 262 9.57 15.82 -24.55
N ILE A 263 8.88 15.08 -23.66
CA ILE A 263 9.42 14.66 -22.35
C ILE A 263 10.67 13.80 -22.54
N ALA A 264 10.63 12.84 -23.46
CA ALA A 264 11.79 11.99 -23.74
C ALA A 264 13.01 12.81 -24.21
N LEU A 265 12.80 13.73 -25.16
CA LEU A 265 13.87 14.59 -25.67
C LEU A 265 14.41 15.55 -24.60
N GLN A 266 13.56 16.17 -23.79
CA GLN A 266 14.00 17.02 -22.69
C GLN A 266 14.78 16.24 -21.62
N THR A 267 14.32 15.04 -21.27
CA THR A 267 15.00 14.18 -20.29
C THR A 267 16.37 13.74 -20.80
N MET A 268 16.46 13.33 -22.07
CA MET A 268 17.73 12.97 -22.72
C MET A 268 18.68 14.16 -22.75
N LEU A 269 18.21 15.34 -23.17
CA LEU A 269 19.01 16.55 -23.20
C LEU A 269 19.54 16.91 -21.82
N GLY A 270 18.68 16.89 -20.79
CA GLY A 270 19.07 17.18 -19.41
C GLY A 270 20.08 16.17 -18.85
N SER A 271 19.91 14.89 -19.18
CA SER A 271 20.82 13.84 -18.75
C SER A 271 22.20 13.95 -19.42
N VAL A 272 22.25 14.28 -20.72
CA VAL A 272 23.52 14.54 -21.41
C VAL A 272 24.18 15.80 -20.84
N GLU A 273 23.44 16.89 -20.69
CA GLU A 273 23.95 18.14 -20.13
C GLU A 273 24.54 17.94 -18.72
N LEU A 274 23.80 17.27 -17.83
CA LEU A 274 24.28 16.92 -16.50
C LEU A 274 25.55 16.07 -16.55
N SER A 275 25.57 15.01 -17.39
CA SER A 275 26.70 14.10 -17.49
C SER A 275 27.96 14.80 -18.00
N MET A 276 27.83 15.67 -19.00
CA MET A 276 28.96 16.41 -19.57
C MET A 276 29.48 17.47 -18.61
N ARG A 277 28.59 18.20 -17.94
CA ARG A 277 28.97 19.18 -16.91
C ARG A 277 29.69 18.50 -15.74
N ASN A 278 29.23 17.32 -15.32
CA ASN A 278 29.91 16.53 -14.31
C ASN A 278 31.30 16.06 -14.78
N HIS A 279 31.43 15.66 -16.05
CA HIS A 279 32.73 15.33 -16.63
C HIS A 279 33.70 16.53 -16.62
N PHE A 280 33.24 17.72 -17.00
CA PHE A 280 34.05 18.94 -16.93
C PHE A 280 34.42 19.30 -15.51
N TYR A 281 33.49 19.12 -14.55
CA TYR A 281 33.76 19.31 -13.14
C TYR A 281 34.92 18.43 -12.68
N LEU A 282 34.84 17.11 -12.92
CA LEU A 282 35.88 16.16 -12.51
C LEU A 282 37.22 16.42 -13.22
N SER A 283 37.18 16.81 -14.49
CA SER A 283 38.39 17.16 -15.24
C SER A 283 39.04 18.44 -14.71
N ALA A 284 38.24 19.44 -14.33
CA ALA A 284 38.73 20.68 -13.74
C ALA A 284 39.31 20.43 -12.35
N GLU A 285 38.61 19.68 -11.50
CA GLU A 285 39.05 19.30 -10.16
C GLU A 285 40.36 18.51 -10.18
N ALA A 286 40.47 17.48 -11.01
CA ALA A 286 41.72 16.74 -11.15
C ALA A 286 42.89 17.59 -11.67
N GLY A 287 42.59 18.57 -12.55
CA GLY A 287 43.57 19.54 -13.04
C GLY A 287 44.04 20.50 -11.95
N ASP A 288 43.09 21.05 -11.19
CA ASP A 288 43.30 21.96 -10.06
C ASP A 288 44.16 21.26 -8.99
N GLU A 289 43.77 20.07 -8.55
CA GLU A 289 44.50 19.28 -7.56
C GLU A 289 45.94 18.99 -7.99
N LYS A 290 46.13 18.62 -9.27
CA LYS A 290 47.47 18.36 -9.81
C LYS A 290 48.33 19.62 -9.78
N TYR A 291 47.77 20.76 -10.15
CA TYR A 291 48.46 22.04 -10.17
C TYR A 291 48.80 22.52 -8.75
N GLU A 292 47.83 22.45 -7.84
CA GLU A 292 47.98 22.79 -6.42
C GLU A 292 49.03 21.90 -5.75
N ARG A 293 49.04 20.60 -6.03
CA ARG A 293 50.04 19.65 -5.52
C ARG A 293 51.44 19.99 -6.02
N GLN A 294 51.58 20.33 -7.30
CA GLN A 294 52.85 20.76 -7.87
C GLN A 294 53.35 22.07 -7.25
N MET A 295 52.45 23.03 -6.96
CA MET A 295 52.80 24.26 -6.25
C MET A 295 53.18 23.99 -4.80
N ARG A 296 52.43 23.14 -4.10
CA ARG A 296 52.61 22.87 -2.67
C ARG A 296 53.91 22.14 -2.38
N TYR A 297 54.31 21.18 -3.21
CA TYR A 297 55.48 20.33 -2.97
C TYR A 297 56.67 20.60 -3.88
N GLY A 298 56.54 21.49 -4.87
CA GLY A 298 57.60 21.78 -5.84
C GLY A 298 57.87 20.63 -6.81
N GLY A 299 58.86 20.81 -7.68
CA GLY A 299 59.28 19.77 -8.63
C GLY A 299 60.27 20.27 -9.69
N ASP A 300 60.99 19.34 -10.32
CA ASP A 300 61.92 19.67 -11.41
C ASP A 300 61.18 19.87 -12.73
N THR A 301 61.50 20.97 -13.41
CA THR A 301 60.99 21.27 -14.76
C THR A 301 62.14 21.56 -15.72
N PRO A 302 61.94 21.41 -17.05
CA PRO A 302 62.97 21.77 -18.05
C PRO A 302 63.45 23.23 -17.99
N ALA A 303 62.70 24.11 -17.33
CA ALA A 303 63.04 25.51 -17.12
C ALA A 303 63.73 25.78 -15.75
N GLY A 304 63.99 24.74 -14.95
CA GLY A 304 64.60 24.82 -13.62
C GLY A 304 63.72 24.24 -12.49
N PRO A 305 64.28 24.13 -11.27
CA PRO A 305 63.56 23.62 -10.10
C PRO A 305 62.48 24.61 -9.64
N ARG A 306 61.25 24.13 -9.45
CA ARG A 306 60.20 24.89 -8.76
C ARG A 306 60.22 24.57 -7.28
N PHE A 307 60.41 25.58 -6.45
CA PHE A 307 60.39 25.43 -5.00
C PHE A 307 58.95 25.30 -4.46
N PRO A 308 58.76 24.57 -3.34
CA PRO A 308 57.47 24.47 -2.64
C PRO A 308 56.92 25.85 -2.22
N ALA A 309 55.64 26.10 -2.49
CA ALA A 309 54.90 27.31 -2.13
C ALA A 309 53.49 26.96 -1.59
N PRO A 310 53.40 26.46 -0.34
CA PRO A 310 52.14 25.98 0.23
C PRO A 310 51.09 27.10 0.41
N ASP A 311 51.50 28.31 0.76
CA ASP A 311 50.62 29.48 0.92
C ASP A 311 50.00 29.94 -0.42
N MET A 312 50.78 29.86 -1.51
CA MET A 312 50.26 30.10 -2.85
C MET A 312 49.31 28.99 -3.30
N ALA A 313 49.60 27.73 -2.96
CA ALA A 313 48.70 26.61 -3.25
C ALA A 313 47.35 26.78 -2.53
N ASP A 314 47.32 27.24 -1.28
CA ASP A 314 46.08 27.52 -0.53
C ASP A 314 45.26 28.66 -1.17
N ARG A 315 45.93 29.74 -1.58
CA ARG A 315 45.27 30.84 -2.31
C ARG A 315 44.73 30.38 -3.66
N MET A 316 45.48 29.52 -4.36
CA MET A 316 45.06 28.96 -5.64
C MET A 316 43.85 28.04 -5.47
N HIS A 317 43.81 27.23 -4.43
CA HIS A 317 42.68 26.38 -4.09
C HIS A 317 41.37 27.17 -3.97
N VAL A 318 41.38 28.27 -3.20
CA VAL A 318 40.21 29.16 -3.06
C VAL A 318 39.78 29.76 -4.42
N LEU A 319 40.73 30.17 -5.26
CA LEU A 319 40.45 30.72 -6.59
C LEU A 319 39.91 29.66 -7.57
N ASN A 320 40.46 28.45 -7.53
CA ASN A 320 40.05 27.33 -8.34
C ASN A 320 38.64 26.88 -8.00
N GLU A 321 38.32 26.74 -6.72
CA GLU A 321 36.96 26.45 -6.24
C GLU A 321 35.98 27.55 -6.66
N ALA A 322 36.34 28.83 -6.46
CA ALA A 322 35.48 29.95 -6.81
C ALA A 322 35.18 30.03 -8.33
N SER A 323 36.16 29.71 -9.18
CA SER A 323 36.03 29.80 -10.64
C SER A 323 35.58 28.50 -11.33
N ARG A 324 35.52 27.38 -10.61
CA ARG A 324 35.25 26.06 -11.20
C ARG A 324 33.91 26.02 -11.93
N LYS A 325 32.87 26.59 -11.31
CA LYS A 325 31.53 26.65 -11.89
C LYS A 325 31.54 27.40 -13.22
N ASP A 326 32.16 28.58 -13.27
CA ASP A 326 32.24 29.41 -14.46
C ASP A 326 33.01 28.71 -15.59
N ARG A 327 34.11 28.01 -15.26
CA ARG A 327 34.86 27.20 -16.24
C ARG A 327 34.02 26.06 -16.83
N ILE A 328 33.20 25.40 -16.02
CA ILE A 328 32.27 24.35 -16.49
C ILE A 328 31.19 24.95 -17.39
N ASP A 329 30.63 26.09 -16.98
CA ASP A 329 29.63 26.83 -17.75
C ASP A 329 30.21 27.27 -19.11
N GLU A 330 31.42 27.83 -19.13
CA GLU A 330 32.11 28.23 -20.36
C GLU A 330 32.39 27.03 -21.28
N ALA A 331 32.90 25.92 -20.74
CA ALA A 331 33.15 24.70 -21.51
C ALA A 331 31.87 24.16 -22.16
N TRP A 332 30.74 24.22 -21.45
CA TRP A 332 29.44 23.88 -22.00
C TRP A 332 28.98 24.85 -23.09
N GLN A 333 29.00 26.15 -22.80
CA GLN A 333 28.52 27.22 -23.68
C GLN A 333 29.28 27.24 -25.02
N THR A 334 30.60 27.09 -24.98
CA THR A 334 31.46 27.12 -26.17
C THR A 334 31.40 25.81 -26.98
N GLY A 335 31.35 24.67 -26.30
CA GLY A 335 31.42 23.35 -26.93
C GLY A 335 30.09 22.85 -27.49
N TYR A 336 29.00 23.01 -26.73
CA TYR A 336 27.79 22.19 -26.88
C TYR A 336 26.50 22.99 -27.07
N GLU A 337 26.40 24.19 -26.52
CA GLU A 337 25.16 24.99 -26.55
C GLU A 337 24.64 25.22 -27.98
N LYS A 338 25.53 25.40 -28.95
CA LYS A 338 25.20 25.59 -30.38
C LYS A 338 24.39 24.45 -31.01
N TYR A 339 24.39 23.25 -30.43
CA TYR A 339 23.63 22.11 -30.92
C TYR A 339 22.20 22.06 -30.36
N ILE A 340 21.84 22.99 -29.48
CA ILE A 340 20.58 22.98 -28.73
C ILE A 340 19.70 24.14 -29.20
N ASP A 341 18.51 23.81 -29.69
CA ASP A 341 17.48 24.80 -29.98
C ASP A 341 16.73 25.18 -28.69
N ARG A 342 17.27 26.15 -27.95
CA ARG A 342 16.68 26.59 -26.67
C ARG A 342 15.28 27.18 -26.83
N ALA A 343 14.95 27.77 -27.98
CA ALA A 343 13.61 28.27 -28.26
C ALA A 343 12.60 27.12 -28.31
N LYS A 344 12.93 26.00 -28.98
CA LYS A 344 12.09 24.80 -28.97
C LYS A 344 12.01 24.15 -27.60
N THR A 345 13.11 24.11 -26.85
CA THR A 345 13.12 23.56 -25.48
C THR A 345 12.19 24.36 -24.57
N GLN A 346 12.25 25.70 -24.63
CA GLN A 346 11.39 26.59 -23.85
C GLN A 346 9.93 26.50 -24.28
N ALA A 347 9.65 26.47 -25.59
CA ALA A 347 8.29 26.32 -26.10
C ALA A 347 7.64 25.01 -25.64
N PHE A 348 8.39 23.90 -25.66
CA PHE A 348 7.89 22.63 -25.12
C PHE A 348 7.76 22.66 -23.60
N SER A 349 8.69 23.27 -22.84
CA SER A 349 8.52 23.46 -21.39
C SER A 349 7.22 24.20 -21.05
N GLN A 350 6.87 25.23 -21.82
CA GLN A 350 5.61 25.94 -21.64
C GLN A 350 4.40 25.05 -21.98
N THR A 351 4.46 24.33 -23.10
CA THR A 351 3.42 23.35 -23.50
C THR A 351 3.19 22.31 -22.40
N LEU A 352 4.27 21.77 -21.84
CA LEU A 352 4.23 20.79 -20.75
C LEU A 352 3.63 21.40 -19.48
N LYS A 353 4.02 22.63 -19.12
CA LYS A 353 3.48 23.34 -17.95
C LYS A 353 1.98 23.59 -18.07
N ASP A 354 1.51 24.02 -19.24
CA ASP A 354 0.10 24.30 -19.48
C ASP A 354 -0.71 22.99 -19.42
N TRP A 355 -0.20 21.92 -20.05
CA TRP A 355 -0.82 20.60 -19.98
C TRP A 355 -0.87 20.04 -18.56
N LEU A 356 0.23 20.16 -17.80
CA LEU A 356 0.29 19.72 -16.40
C LEU A 356 -0.73 20.47 -15.56
N THR A 357 -0.86 21.79 -15.75
CA THR A 357 -1.84 22.61 -15.00
C THR A 357 -3.27 22.16 -15.28
N GLU A 358 -3.62 21.92 -16.55
CA GLU A 358 -4.95 21.43 -16.91
C GLU A 358 -5.21 20.02 -16.36
N TYR A 359 -4.25 19.11 -16.54
CA TYR A 359 -4.37 17.73 -16.06
C TYR A 359 -4.47 17.65 -14.53
N ASP A 360 -3.73 18.51 -13.82
CA ASP A 360 -3.78 18.59 -12.37
C ASP A 360 -5.19 19.00 -11.91
N ASN A 361 -5.75 20.04 -12.51
CA ASN A 361 -7.10 20.52 -12.22
C ASN A 361 -8.20 19.51 -12.57
N SER A 362 -8.12 18.87 -13.73
CA SER A 362 -9.18 18.00 -14.24
C SER A 362 -9.14 16.59 -13.63
N SER A 363 -7.95 16.09 -13.28
CA SER A 363 -7.72 14.67 -12.96
C SER A 363 -7.08 14.46 -11.61
N VAL A 364 -5.97 15.15 -11.30
CA VAL A 364 -5.17 14.88 -10.09
C VAL A 364 -5.83 15.45 -8.83
N ILE A 365 -6.32 16.69 -8.86
CA ILE A 365 -6.99 17.32 -7.72
C ILE A 365 -8.22 16.50 -7.28
N PRO A 366 -9.15 16.12 -8.18
CA PRO A 366 -10.31 15.31 -7.80
C PRO A 366 -9.95 13.94 -7.19
N ILE A 367 -9.01 13.19 -7.78
CA ILE A 367 -8.63 11.87 -7.23
C ILE A 367 -7.84 12.00 -5.92
N THR A 368 -7.08 13.09 -5.76
CA THR A 368 -6.39 13.43 -4.50
C THR A 368 -7.38 13.77 -3.40
N ARG A 369 -8.50 14.45 -3.72
CA ARG A 369 -9.57 14.72 -2.76
C ARG A 369 -10.25 13.43 -2.28
N MET A 370 -10.52 12.48 -3.19
CA MET A 370 -11.02 11.15 -2.83
C MET A 370 -10.04 10.42 -1.90
N TYR A 371 -8.75 10.43 -2.26
CA TYR A 371 -7.70 9.81 -1.45
C TYR A 371 -7.62 10.44 -0.05
N LEU A 372 -7.64 11.77 0.06
CA LEU A 372 -7.64 12.49 1.33
C LEU A 372 -8.87 12.18 2.17
N ALA A 373 -10.06 12.08 1.56
CA ALA A 373 -11.28 11.72 2.27
C ALA A 373 -11.21 10.32 2.90
N TRP A 374 -10.54 9.36 2.22
CA TRP A 374 -10.23 8.05 2.81
C TRP A 374 -9.19 8.17 3.93
N LEU A 375 -8.09 8.88 3.68
CA LEU A 375 -6.98 9.01 4.62
C LEU A 375 -7.39 9.68 5.95
N GLN A 376 -8.27 10.69 5.86
CA GLN A 376 -8.79 11.46 7.00
C GLN A 376 -10.05 10.82 7.61
N GLY A 377 -10.62 9.82 6.94
CA GLY A 377 -11.87 9.21 7.35
C GLY A 377 -11.71 8.32 8.59
N PRO A 378 -12.74 8.24 9.47
CA PRO A 378 -12.70 7.37 10.65
C PRO A 378 -12.41 5.90 10.31
N VAL A 379 -12.80 5.44 9.12
CA VAL A 379 -12.52 4.07 8.65
C VAL A 379 -11.02 3.75 8.59
N MET A 380 -10.19 4.71 8.17
CA MET A 380 -8.74 4.53 8.10
C MET A 380 -8.11 4.55 9.50
N THR A 381 -8.47 5.54 10.31
CA THR A 381 -8.04 5.60 11.72
C THR A 381 -8.41 4.33 12.47
N ASN A 382 -9.67 3.89 12.37
CA ASN A 382 -10.18 2.70 13.03
C ASN A 382 -9.43 1.43 12.60
N TYR A 383 -9.01 1.34 11.34
CA TYR A 383 -8.17 0.22 10.86
C TYR A 383 -6.85 0.14 11.63
N PHE A 384 -6.16 1.27 11.80
CA PHE A 384 -4.89 1.32 12.55
C PHE A 384 -5.06 1.09 14.05
N VAL A 385 -6.15 1.58 14.64
CA VAL A 385 -6.46 1.39 16.06
C VAL A 385 -6.80 -0.08 16.38
N GLN A 386 -7.57 -0.74 15.52
CA GLN A 386 -8.16 -2.03 15.87
C GLN A 386 -7.27 -3.25 15.59
N HIS A 387 -6.24 -3.12 14.74
CA HIS A 387 -5.46 -4.26 14.24
C HIS A 387 -4.03 -4.34 14.78
N PHE A 388 -3.49 -3.25 15.32
CA PHE A 388 -2.09 -3.17 15.70
C PHE A 388 -1.91 -3.00 17.20
N ASP A 389 -1.07 -3.86 17.77
CA ASP A 389 -0.79 -3.90 19.20
C ASP A 389 0.22 -2.80 19.59
N PRO A 390 -0.17 -1.84 20.43
CA PRO A 390 0.70 -0.73 20.80
C PRO A 390 1.76 -1.08 21.85
N THR A 391 1.83 -2.35 22.26
CA THR A 391 2.83 -2.87 23.21
C THR A 391 3.80 -3.85 22.54
N CYS A 392 3.66 -4.08 21.23
CA CYS A 392 4.44 -5.06 20.49
C CYS A 392 5.27 -4.39 19.38
N ALA A 393 6.60 -4.40 19.51
CA ALA A 393 7.50 -3.85 18.51
C ALA A 393 7.36 -4.52 17.12
N HIS A 394 7.04 -5.82 17.08
CA HIS A 394 6.79 -6.53 15.81
C HIS A 394 5.54 -5.98 15.10
N SER A 395 4.44 -5.82 15.85
CA SER A 395 3.21 -5.18 15.33
C SER A 395 3.49 -3.74 14.89
N GLY A 396 4.32 -3.01 15.65
CA GLY A 396 4.79 -1.67 15.29
C GLY A 396 5.57 -1.58 13.98
N GLY A 397 6.44 -2.56 13.67
CA GLY A 397 7.11 -2.61 12.37
C GLY A 397 6.13 -2.82 11.20
N ARG A 398 5.10 -3.65 11.41
CA ARG A 398 4.02 -3.89 10.43
C ARG A 398 3.10 -2.69 10.28
N TYR A 399 2.88 -1.95 11.36
CA TYR A 399 2.19 -0.67 11.36
C TYR A 399 2.86 0.34 10.42
N ILE A 400 4.18 0.54 10.57
CA ILE A 400 4.96 1.47 9.72
C ILE A 400 4.93 1.04 8.26
N GLN A 401 5.07 -0.26 7.98
CA GLN A 401 4.94 -0.78 6.61
C GLN A 401 3.58 -0.45 6.01
N THR A 402 2.51 -0.58 6.80
CA THR A 402 1.15 -0.28 6.36
C THR A 402 0.95 1.21 6.10
N VAL A 403 1.41 2.08 6.99
CA VAL A 403 1.40 3.54 6.76
C VAL A 403 2.18 3.91 5.50
N THR A 404 3.37 3.33 5.32
CA THR A 404 4.20 3.58 4.14
C THR A 404 3.50 3.14 2.85
N LYS A 405 2.84 1.98 2.86
CA LYS A 405 2.03 1.50 1.71
C LYS A 405 0.91 2.48 1.37
N VAL A 406 0.16 2.94 2.38
CA VAL A 406 -0.95 3.90 2.18
C VAL A 406 -0.44 5.18 1.52
N LEU A 407 0.66 5.75 2.01
CA LEU A 407 1.22 7.02 1.52
C LEU A 407 1.95 6.92 0.17
N ALA A 408 2.35 5.72 -0.24
CA ALA A 408 3.16 5.52 -1.44
C ALA A 408 2.45 6.05 -2.70
N GLY A 409 3.13 6.89 -3.47
CA GLY A 409 2.65 7.43 -4.75
C GLY A 409 1.75 8.66 -4.64
N MET A 410 1.38 9.09 -3.42
CA MET A 410 0.56 10.29 -3.17
C MET A 410 1.24 11.30 -2.24
N ASN A 411 2.39 10.96 -1.66
CA ASN A 411 3.15 11.80 -0.72
C ASN A 411 3.83 13.03 -1.37
N ASP A 412 3.76 13.17 -2.70
CA ASP A 412 4.24 14.33 -3.46
C ASP A 412 3.12 15.33 -3.76
N LYS A 413 1.86 14.99 -3.48
CA LYS A 413 0.69 15.84 -3.77
C LYS A 413 0.52 16.88 -2.67
N GLY A 414 0.38 18.16 -3.05
CA GLY A 414 0.38 19.29 -2.12
C GLY A 414 -0.57 19.12 -0.93
N GLY A 415 -1.84 18.76 -1.17
CA GLY A 415 -2.81 18.55 -0.10
C GLY A 415 -2.48 17.38 0.83
N VAL A 416 -1.80 16.35 0.32
CA VAL A 416 -1.35 15.19 1.11
C VAL A 416 -0.14 15.56 1.96
N ILE A 417 0.83 16.29 1.40
CA ILE A 417 1.98 16.81 2.16
C ILE A 417 1.51 17.69 3.31
N THR A 418 0.60 18.64 3.03
CA THR A 418 0.05 19.53 4.06
C THR A 418 -0.65 18.73 5.17
N HIS A 419 -1.41 17.68 4.81
CA HIS A 419 -2.04 16.83 5.81
C HIS A 419 -1.02 16.03 6.65
N ILE A 420 -0.01 15.44 6.02
CA ILE A 420 1.07 14.72 6.72
C ILE A 420 1.78 15.67 7.70
N ASP A 421 2.17 16.86 7.24
CA ASP A 421 2.84 17.85 8.07
C ASP A 421 1.97 18.28 9.26
N GLN A 422 0.69 18.54 9.04
CA GLN A 422 -0.26 18.84 10.12
C GLN A 422 -0.37 17.71 11.14
N GLN A 423 -0.44 16.46 10.69
CA GLN A 423 -0.56 15.30 11.58
C GLN A 423 0.73 15.05 12.38
N LEU A 424 1.91 15.19 11.76
CA LEU A 424 3.18 15.01 12.47
C LEU A 424 3.42 16.08 13.54
N ASN A 425 2.94 17.31 13.31
CA ASN A 425 3.09 18.44 14.23
C ASN A 425 1.96 18.58 15.26
N GLN A 426 0.93 17.72 15.24
CA GLN A 426 -0.19 17.81 16.17
C GLN A 426 0.21 17.39 17.60
N ALA A 427 -0.21 18.13 18.62
CA ALA A 427 -0.03 17.76 20.03
C ALA A 427 -1.36 17.85 20.78
N PRO A 428 -1.69 16.93 21.71
CA PRO A 428 -0.90 15.76 22.15
C PRO A 428 -0.93 14.58 21.15
N LEU A 429 0.01 13.63 21.28
CA LEU A 429 -0.02 12.36 20.55
C LEU A 429 -1.25 11.55 20.98
N THR A 430 -2.18 11.30 20.06
CA THR A 430 -3.38 10.49 20.33
C THR A 430 -3.34 9.15 19.60
N PRO A 431 -4.05 8.10 20.08
CA PRO A 431 -4.22 6.82 19.39
C PRO A 431 -4.73 6.95 17.94
N GLU A 432 -5.53 7.98 17.67
CA GLU A 432 -6.22 8.20 16.41
C GLU A 432 -5.32 8.81 15.32
N ASN A 433 -4.24 9.48 15.71
CA ASN A 433 -3.28 10.06 14.78
C ASN A 433 -2.29 9.00 14.30
N PHE A 434 -2.76 8.16 13.37
CA PHE A 434 -1.99 7.01 12.92
C PHE A 434 -0.68 7.39 12.20
N LEU A 435 -0.63 8.56 11.56
CA LEU A 435 0.58 9.07 10.91
C LEU A 435 1.66 9.42 11.94
N GLN A 436 1.29 10.14 12.99
CA GLN A 436 2.23 10.51 14.05
C GLN A 436 2.69 9.29 14.85
N ARG A 437 1.78 8.33 15.12
CA ARG A 437 2.13 7.09 15.80
C ARG A 437 3.11 6.23 15.03
N ALA A 438 3.11 6.30 13.70
CA ALA A 438 4.09 5.58 12.88
C ALA A 438 5.54 5.99 13.21
N ALA A 439 5.79 7.26 13.56
CA ALA A 439 7.12 7.73 13.94
C ALA A 439 7.67 7.03 15.20
N PHE A 440 6.79 6.45 16.01
CA PHE A 440 7.12 5.75 17.26
C PHE A 440 6.73 4.27 17.23
N PHE A 441 6.65 3.66 16.04
CA PHE A 441 6.27 2.24 15.86
C PHE A 441 4.94 1.89 16.54
N ASN A 442 4.01 2.83 16.63
CA ASN A 442 2.75 2.65 17.36
C ASN A 442 2.94 2.23 18.85
N HIS A 443 4.13 2.40 19.42
CA HIS A 443 4.48 1.83 20.73
C HIS A 443 4.20 2.79 21.88
N ASP A 444 3.20 2.50 22.71
CA ASP A 444 2.73 3.40 23.78
C ASP A 444 3.83 3.73 24.81
N GLY A 445 4.70 2.76 25.13
CA GLY A 445 5.82 2.99 26.02
C GLY A 445 6.85 4.00 25.47
N TRP A 446 7.08 4.00 24.15
CA TRP A 446 8.03 4.91 23.51
C TRP A 446 7.43 6.30 23.34
N ILE A 447 6.13 6.35 23.01
CA ILE A 447 5.34 7.58 22.98
C ILE A 447 5.33 8.25 24.37
N ALA A 448 5.15 7.47 25.44
CA ALA A 448 5.17 8.00 26.80
C ALA A 448 6.55 8.56 27.19
N GLU A 449 7.63 7.85 26.85
CA GLU A 449 9.00 8.32 27.09
C GLU A 449 9.29 9.64 26.34
N MET A 450 8.91 9.73 25.07
CA MET A 450 9.08 10.95 24.27
C MET A 450 8.23 12.11 24.80
N ASN A 451 6.98 11.87 25.16
CA ASN A 451 6.11 12.90 25.76
C ASN A 451 6.65 13.42 27.10
N ALA A 452 7.34 12.58 27.90
CA ALA A 452 8.00 13.03 29.12
C ALA A 452 9.20 13.93 28.80
N GLN A 453 9.99 13.59 27.78
CA GLN A 453 11.15 14.37 27.35
C GLN A 453 10.78 15.72 26.69
N LEU A 454 9.69 15.76 25.92
CA LEU A 454 9.15 17.00 25.35
C LEU A 454 8.73 18.02 26.41
N LYS A 455 8.24 17.54 27.57
CA LYS A 455 7.82 18.41 28.68
C LYS A 455 9.00 18.94 29.49
N SER A 456 10.14 18.24 29.49
CA SER A 456 11.34 18.62 30.25
C SER A 456 12.36 19.44 29.45
N SER A 457 12.31 19.37 28.12
CA SER A 457 13.33 19.90 27.22
C SER A 457 12.71 20.98 26.32
N GLY A 458 13.37 22.12 26.16
CA GLY A 458 12.96 23.19 25.24
C GLY A 458 13.10 22.78 23.76
N PRO A 459 13.30 23.71 22.81
CA PRO A 459 13.25 23.43 21.37
C PRO A 459 14.15 22.28 20.88
N ASP A 460 15.19 21.88 21.61
CA ASP A 460 16.12 20.79 21.23
C ASP A 460 15.75 19.39 21.76
N TRP A 461 14.46 19.10 21.93
CA TRP A 461 13.95 17.83 22.48
C TRP A 461 14.46 16.57 21.75
N TRP A 462 14.81 16.67 20.45
CA TRP A 462 15.31 15.55 19.65
C TRP A 462 16.71 15.06 20.05
N LEU A 463 17.48 15.86 20.80
CA LEU A 463 18.80 15.47 21.32
C LEU A 463 18.72 14.52 22.53
N GLY A 464 17.59 14.49 23.24
CA GLY A 464 17.35 13.62 24.39
C GLY A 464 16.81 12.23 24.04
N ILE A 465 16.42 12.03 22.78
CA ILE A 465 15.85 10.77 22.31
C ILE A 465 16.98 9.74 22.18
N SER A 466 16.83 8.60 22.85
CA SER A 466 17.71 7.45 22.62
C SER A 466 17.34 6.78 21.30
N TRP A 467 17.86 7.35 20.20
CA TRP A 467 17.74 6.79 18.85
C TRP A 467 18.22 5.34 18.78
N ASP A 468 19.13 4.95 19.67
CA ASP A 468 19.59 3.56 19.84
C ASP A 468 18.45 2.60 20.22
N ARG A 469 17.47 3.02 21.04
CA ARG A 469 16.31 2.18 21.38
C ARG A 469 15.34 2.00 20.22
N LEU A 470 15.12 3.05 19.43
CA LEU A 470 14.35 2.96 18.19
C LEU A 470 15.06 2.05 17.18
N ALA A 471 16.38 2.17 17.07
CA ALA A 471 17.21 1.31 16.24
C ALA A 471 17.21 -0.15 16.75
N ASP A 472 17.20 -0.39 18.05
CA ASP A 472 17.11 -1.73 18.64
C ASP A 472 15.73 -2.36 18.43
N GLY A 473 14.65 -1.58 18.53
CA GLY A 473 13.32 -2.02 18.13
C GLY A 473 13.24 -2.40 16.64
N ALA A 474 13.91 -1.63 15.78
CA ALA A 474 14.07 -1.99 14.37
C ALA A 474 14.91 -3.27 14.19
N LYS A 475 15.96 -3.49 14.99
CA LYS A 475 16.75 -4.74 14.98
C LYS A 475 15.94 -5.94 15.47
N GLU A 476 15.10 -5.79 16.49
CA GLU A 476 14.18 -6.84 16.94
C GLU A 476 13.16 -7.19 15.87
N TYR A 477 12.59 -6.19 15.18
CA TYR A 477 11.74 -6.42 14.01
C TYR A 477 12.46 -7.24 12.93
N ILE A 478 13.71 -6.88 12.59
CA ILE A 478 14.52 -7.60 11.61
C ILE A 478 14.81 -9.03 12.05
N ARG A 479 15.09 -9.26 13.35
CA ARG A 479 15.37 -10.60 13.90
C ARG A 479 14.15 -11.53 13.90
N LEU A 480 12.94 -10.98 14.02
CA LEU A 480 11.69 -11.73 14.00
C LEU A 480 11.20 -12.07 12.57
N ARG A 481 11.95 -11.71 11.53
CA ARG A 481 11.68 -12.06 10.13
C ARG A 481 12.56 -13.27 9.74
N PRO A 482 12.04 -14.51 9.72
CA PRO A 482 12.81 -15.63 9.19
C PRO A 482 12.86 -15.50 7.66
N GLY A 483 14.03 -15.15 7.12
CA GLY A 483 14.44 -15.41 5.74
C GLY A 483 13.75 -14.56 4.64
N TYR A 484 14.35 -13.41 4.32
CA TYR A 484 14.39 -12.86 2.94
C TYR A 484 15.66 -12.00 2.81
N PHE A 485 16.75 -12.65 2.40
CA PHE A 485 17.80 -12.08 1.57
C PHE A 485 17.77 -12.83 0.24
#